data_AF-A0A3S1I9U1-F1
#
_entry.id   AF-A0A3S1I9U1-F1
#
_cell.length_a   1.000
_cell.length_b   1.000
_cell.length_c   1.000
_cell.angle_alpha   90.00
_cell.angle_beta   90.00
_cell.angle_gamma   90.00
#
_symmetry.space_group_name_H-M   'P 1'
#
loop_
_entity.id
_entity.type
_entity.pdbx_description
1 polymer ?
#
loop_
_entity_poly.entity_id
_entity_poly.type
_entity_poly.pdbx_seq_one_letter_code
_entity_poly.pdbx_strand_id
1 'polypeptide(L)' 'MTVTTAKWTLDDYHLMIQVGLLKNRHVELLNGEIVEMPPEGPEHAQLSTDAGDYLRPLIGEKALFT' A
#
# COMPACT_ATOMS: atom_id res chain seq x y z
N MET A 1 -33.05 13.86 -1.69
CA MET A 1 -31.76 14.23 -1.07
C MET A 1 -30.70 13.36 -1.69
N THR A 2 -29.63 13.93 -2.25
CA THR A 2 -28.49 13.18 -2.79
C THR A 2 -27.41 13.12 -1.73
N VAL A 3 -27.04 11.91 -1.31
CA VAL A 3 -25.90 11.68 -0.41
C VAL A 3 -24.65 11.52 -1.28
N THR A 4 -23.57 12.22 -0.93
CA THR A 4 -22.28 12.14 -1.62
C THR A 4 -21.21 11.74 -0.62
N THR A 5 -20.30 10.86 -1.03
CA THR A 5 -19.19 10.40 -0.19
C THR A 5 -18.17 11.51 -0.02
N ALA A 6 -17.80 11.82 1.23
CA ALA A 6 -16.69 12.73 1.51
C ALA A 6 -15.37 12.14 1.03
N LYS A 7 -14.49 12.99 0.49
CA LYS A 7 -13.15 12.61 0.03
C LYS A 7 -12.11 12.97 1.08
N TRP A 8 -11.09 12.13 1.20
CA TRP A 8 -9.99 12.27 2.15
C TRP A 8 -8.73 12.79 1.48
N THR A 9 -7.98 13.60 2.22
CA THR A 9 -6.62 13.99 1.82
C THR A 9 -5.59 12.96 2.28
N LEU A 10 -4.36 13.10 1.78
CA LEU A 10 -3.24 12.28 2.24
C LEU A 10 -2.93 12.52 3.72
N ASP A 11 -3.06 13.76 4.19
CA ASP A 11 -2.83 14.12 5.59
C ASP A 11 -3.87 13.47 6.50
N ASP A 12 -5.15 13.46 6.09
CA ASP A 12 -6.21 12.76 6.82
C ASP A 12 -5.90 11.27 6.92
N TYR A 13 -5.47 10.65 5.82
CA TYR A 13 -5.10 9.24 5.79
C TYR A 13 -3.97 8.91 6.77
N HIS A 14 -2.91 9.73 6.81
CA HIS A 14 -1.82 9.55 7.77
C HIS A 14 -2.28 9.76 9.22
N LEU A 15 -3.15 10.74 9.47
CA LEU A 15 -3.72 10.96 10.79
C LEU A 15 -4.56 9.75 11.24
N MET A 16 -5.36 9.18 10.35
CA MET A 16 -6.14 7.96 10.62
C MET A 16 -5.25 6.77 10.98
N ILE A 17 -4.09 6.62 10.33
CA ILE A 17 -3.10 5.61 10.69
C ILE A 17 -2.53 5.90 12.08
N GLN A 18 -2.11 7.15 12.33
CA GLN A 18 -1.48 7.56 13.58
C GLN A 18 -2.38 7.34 14.81
N VAL A 19 -3.67 7.65 14.68
CA VAL A 19 -4.66 7.45 15.76
C VAL A 19 -5.17 6.00 15.83
N GLY A 20 -4.70 5.13 14.93
CA GLY A 20 -5.02 3.70 14.91
C GLY A 20 -6.39 3.35 14.35
N LEU A 21 -7.07 4.28 13.65
CA LEU A 21 -8.39 4.04 13.06
C LEU A 21 -8.37 2.90 12.03
N LEU A 22 -7.24 2.75 11.33
CA LEU A 22 -7.05 1.75 10.27
C LEU A 22 -6.23 0.53 10.73
N LYS A 23 -5.91 0.40 12.03
CA LYS A 23 -4.95 -0.58 12.55
C LYS A 23 -5.23 -2.05 12.15
N ASN A 24 -6.51 -2.41 12.02
CA ASN A 24 -6.93 -3.78 11.70
C ASN A 24 -7.54 -3.91 10.29
N ARG A 25 -7.33 -2.91 9.41
CA ARG A 25 -7.87 -2.89 8.06
C ARG A 25 -6.73 -2.73 7.06
N HIS A 26 -6.65 -3.63 6.09
CA HIS A 26 -5.71 -3.48 4.99
C HIS A 26 -6.37 -2.61 3.92
N VAL A 27 -5.98 -1.34 3.85
CA VAL A 27 -6.64 -0.34 3.01
C VAL A 27 -5.65 0.54 2.28
N GLU A 28 -6.09 1.14 1.18
CA GLU A 28 -5.36 2.13 0.40
C GLU A 28 -6.18 3.41 0.23
N LEU A 29 -5.50 4.56 0.13
CA LEU A 29 -6.11 5.82 -0.28
C LEU A 29 -6.03 5.95 -1.81
N LEU A 30 -7.16 5.79 -2.51
CA LEU A 30 -7.26 5.90 -3.95
C LEU A 30 -8.27 6.99 -4.31
N ASN A 31 -7.86 8.03 -5.05
CA ASN A 31 -8.75 9.13 -5.49
C ASN A 31 -9.60 9.74 -4.35
N GLY A 32 -9.00 9.88 -3.17
CA GLY A 32 -9.67 10.40 -1.97
C GLY A 32 -10.60 9.40 -1.27
N GLU A 33 -10.55 8.12 -1.60
CA GLU A 33 -11.35 7.07 -0.97
C GLU A 33 -10.47 6.05 -0.26
N ILE A 34 -10.91 5.59 0.90
CA ILE A 34 -10.26 4.49 1.62
C ILE A 34 -10.90 3.19 1.12
N VAL A 35 -10.13 2.42 0.36
CA VAL A 35 -10.57 1.18 -0.28
C VAL A 35 -9.90 0.00 0.42
N GLU A 36 -10.65 -1.05 0.77
CA GLU A 36 -10.08 -2.28 1.31
C GLU A 36 -9.33 -3.04 0.22
N MET A 37 -8.08 -3.39 0.51
CA MET A 37 -7.33 -4.29 -0.34
C MET A 37 -7.82 -5.72 -0.14
N PRO A 38 -8.12 -6.45 -1.23
CA PRO A 38 -8.34 -7.88 -1.12
C PRO A 38 -7.06 -8.55 -0.58
N PRO A 39 -7.20 -9.62 0.23
CA PRO A 39 -6.04 -10.37 0.69
C PRO A 39 -5.25 -10.89 -0.51
N GLU A 40 -3.93 -10.72 -0.50
CA GLU A 40 -3.07 -11.31 -1.52
C GLU A 40 -3.24 -12.83 -1.48
N GLY A 41 -3.74 -13.41 -2.59
CA GLY A 41 -3.77 -14.85 -2.75
C GLY A 41 -2.35 -15.42 -2.77
N PRO A 42 -2.16 -16.72 -2.46
CA PRO A 42 -0.84 -17.35 -2.39
C PRO A 42 0.00 -17.20 -3.67
N GLU A 43 -0.64 -17.11 -4.85
CA GLU A 43 0.04 -16.87 -6.13
C GLU A 43 0.64 -15.45 -6.23
N HIS A 44 -0.04 -14.44 -5.68
CA HIS A 44 0.47 -13.06 -5.65
C HIS A 44 1.65 -12.90 -4.68
N ALA A 45 1.62 -13.58 -3.53
CA ALA A 45 2.70 -13.55 -2.55
C ALA A 45 4.00 -14.17 -3.10
N GLN A 46 3.91 -15.25 -3.88
CA GLN A 46 5.06 -15.91 -4.48
C GLN A 46 5.71 -15.04 -5.56
N LEU A 47 4.91 -14.44 -6.46
CA LEU A 47 5.43 -13.57 -7.52
C LEU A 47 6.10 -12.30 -6.96
N SER A 48 5.55 -11.70 -5.91
CA SER A 48 6.16 -10.54 -5.23
C SER A 48 7.49 -10.90 -4.58
N THR A 49 7.59 -12.10 -3.99
CA THR A 49 8.82 -12.60 -3.37
C THR A 49 9.89 -12.88 -4.42
N ASP A 50 9.55 -13.59 -5.49
CA ASP A 50 10.47 -13.94 -6.57
C ASP A 50 10.99 -12.69 -7.31
N ALA A 51 10.12 -11.70 -7.54
CA ALA A 51 10.51 -10.41 -8.11
C ALA A 51 11.45 -9.64 -7.17
N GLY A 52 11.17 -9.66 -5.86
CA GLY A 52 12.05 -9.06 -4.86
C GLY A 52 13.43 -9.71 -4.82
N ASP A 53 13.49 -11.04 -4.84
CA ASP A 53 14.75 -11.80 -4.83
C ASP A 53 15.56 -11.62 -6.12
N TYR A 54 14.90 -11.43 -7.26
CA TYR A 54 15.57 -11.10 -8.51
C TYR A 54 16.11 -9.66 -8.54
N LEU A 55 15.33 -8.68 -8.05
CA LEU A 55 15.71 -7.27 -8.12
C LEU A 55 16.75 -6.85 -7.07
N ARG A 56 16.75 -7.46 -5.87
CA ARG A 56 17.71 -7.18 -4.79
C ARG A 56 19.19 -7.25 -5.23
N PRO A 57 19.69 -8.33 -5.85
CA PRO A 57 21.07 -8.40 -6.30
C PRO A 57 21.36 -7.40 -7.42
N LEU A 58 20.45 -7.21 -8.38
CA LEU A 58 20.63 -6.29 -9.52
C LEU A 58 20.73 -4.82 -9.11
N ILE A 59 19.98 -4.41 -8.08
CA ILE A 59 20.04 -3.04 -7.54
C ILE A 59 21.25 -2.90 -6.61
N GLY A 60 21.57 -3.91 -5.81
CA GLY A 60 22.76 -3.94 -4.96
C GLY A 60 24.07 -3.81 -5.75
N GLU A 61 24.16 -4.48 -6.90
CA GLU A 61 25.33 -4.43 -7.79
C GLU A 61 25.49 -3.03 -8.45
N LYS A 62 24.37 -2.35 -8.74
CA LYS A 62 24.38 -0.99 -9.29
C LYS A 62 24.63 0.12 -8.25
N ALA A 63 24.35 -0.13 -6.98
CA ALA A 63 24.56 0.81 -5.89
C ALA A 63 25.98 0.80 -5.32
N LEU A 64 26.80 -0.21 -5.67
CA LEU A 64 28.18 -0.37 -5.20
C LEU A 64 29.24 0.36 -6.06
N PHE A 65 28.85 1.10 -7.09
CA PHE A 65 29.76 2.01 -7.79
C PHE A 65 29.92 3.31 -6.97
N THR A 66 30.91 3.32 -6.06
CA THR A 66 31.60 4.53 -5.57
C THR A 66 32.70 4.91 -6.55
#